data_AF-A0A1M6CRS9-F1
#
_entry.id   AF-A0A1M6CRS9-F1
#
_cell.length_a   1.000
_cell.length_b   1.000
_cell.length_c   1.000
_cell.angle_alpha   90.00
_cell.angle_beta   90.00
_cell.angle_gamma   90.00
#
_symmetry.space_group_name_H-M   'P 1'
#
loop_
_entity.id
_entity.type
_entity.pdbx_description
1 polymer ?
#
loop_
_entity_poly.entity_id
_entity_poly.type
_entity_poly.pdbx_seq_one_letter_code
_entity_poly.pdbx_strand_id
1 'polypeptide(L)'
;MNDEGSIDAFRNPEAKAMMLGHYQWDGKSYEKAASHKGASYYKVEEWNRMTSGLTESEIWELNKAVLDWCRKNGKQILFSHDPMNPKRYSYFAREVAHLEGKGYQFRKLNEWTWETHK
;
A
#
# COMPACT_ATOMS: atom_id res chain seq x y z
N MET A 1 19.49 -9.36 -10.46
CA MET A 1 18.92 -8.00 -10.54
C MET A 1 18.73 -7.57 -9.10
N ASN A 2 19.41 -6.50 -8.67
CA ASN A 2 19.37 -6.05 -7.28
C ASN A 2 18.05 -5.29 -7.09
N ASP A 3 17.16 -5.83 -6.25
CA ASP A 3 15.82 -5.32 -5.95
C ASP A 3 15.82 -4.02 -5.11
N GLU A 4 16.74 -3.09 -5.39
CA GLU A 4 16.91 -1.84 -4.62
C GLU A 4 16.15 -0.64 -5.24
N GLY A 5 15.68 -0.77 -6.49
CA GLY A 5 15.02 0.32 -7.23
C GLY A 5 13.67 0.79 -6.66
N SER A 6 13.15 0.17 -5.59
CA SER A 6 11.82 0.49 -5.03
C SER A 6 11.87 1.20 -3.67
N ILE A 7 13.02 1.26 -2.98
CA ILE A 7 13.09 1.73 -1.59
C ILE A 7 13.01 3.27 -1.50
N ASP A 8 13.60 3.98 -2.46
CA ASP A 8 13.60 5.45 -2.49
C ASP A 8 12.20 6.06 -2.65
N ALA A 9 11.29 5.28 -3.23
CA ALA A 9 9.88 5.63 -3.36
C ALA A 9 9.12 5.62 -2.04
N PHE A 10 9.69 5.03 -0.98
CA PHE A 10 9.08 5.02 0.34
C PHE A 10 9.61 6.15 1.21
N ARG A 11 8.70 6.80 1.92
CA ARG A 11 9.04 7.55 3.12
C ARG A 11 9.28 6.55 4.26
N ASN A 12 10.36 6.70 5.02
CA ASN A 12 10.69 5.87 6.19
C ASN A 12 10.66 4.36 5.90
N PRO A 13 11.52 3.82 5.01
CA PRO A 13 11.49 2.42 4.60
C PRO A 13 11.76 1.43 5.74
N GLU A 14 12.40 1.88 6.82
CA GLU A 14 12.64 1.11 8.05
C GLU A 14 11.39 0.96 8.93
N ALA A 15 10.28 1.63 8.61
CA ALA A 15 9.07 1.54 9.42
C ALA A 15 8.54 0.10 9.47
N LYS A 16 8.04 -0.30 10.63
CA LYS A 16 7.45 -1.63 10.84
C LYS A 16 6.10 -1.81 10.16
N ALA A 17 5.52 -0.74 9.61
CA ALA A 17 4.23 -0.76 8.95
C ALA A 17 4.28 -0.01 7.62
N MET A 18 3.52 -0.49 6.63
CA MET A 18 3.29 0.11 5.32
C MET A 18 1.83 0.54 5.23
N MET A 19 1.56 1.80 4.90
CA MET A 19 0.21 2.31 4.69
C MET A 19 -0.14 2.29 3.21
N LEU A 20 -1.23 1.61 2.88
CA LEU A 20 -1.84 1.58 1.56
C LEU A 20 -3.16 2.35 1.56
N GLY A 21 -3.53 2.88 0.40
CA GLY A 21 -4.79 3.59 0.24
C GLY A 21 -4.89 4.29 -1.10
N HIS A 22 -6.05 4.89 -1.34
CA HIS A 22 -6.24 5.74 -2.51
C HIS A 22 -5.40 7.03 -2.37
N TYR A 23 -4.76 7.40 -3.49
CA TYR A 23 -3.94 8.62 -3.60
C TYR A 23 -4.71 9.86 -3.14
N GLN A 24 -5.92 10.07 -3.64
CA GLN A 24 -6.91 11.01 -3.11
C GLN A 24 -8.31 10.50 -3.42
N TRP A 25 -9.06 10.13 -2.38
CA TRP A 25 -10.49 9.83 -2.46
C TRP A 25 -11.14 10.32 -1.17
N ASP A 26 -12.29 11.00 -1.26
CA ASP A 26 -13.12 11.41 -0.11
C ASP A 26 -12.38 12.29 0.94
N GLY A 27 -11.45 13.14 0.51
CA GLY A 27 -10.72 14.07 1.41
C GLY A 27 -9.74 13.40 2.39
N LYS A 28 -9.58 12.07 2.35
CA LYS A 28 -8.62 11.32 3.17
C LYS A 28 -7.32 11.12 2.41
N SER A 29 -6.24 11.77 2.86
CA SER A 29 -4.88 11.52 2.35
C SER A 29 -4.23 10.39 3.14
N TYR A 30 -3.80 9.34 2.42
CA TYR A 30 -3.02 8.24 3.00
C TYR A 30 -1.72 8.73 3.66
N GLU A 31 -1.15 9.84 3.19
CA GLU A 31 0.06 10.45 3.73
C GLU A 31 -0.15 10.97 5.16
N LYS A 32 -1.31 11.58 5.45
CA LYS A 32 -1.66 12.04 6.81
C LYS A 32 -1.83 10.85 7.76
N ALA A 33 -2.51 9.80 7.32
CA ALA A 33 -2.69 8.59 8.11
C ALA A 33 -1.36 7.87 8.38
N ALA A 34 -0.49 7.78 7.38
CA ALA A 34 0.83 7.17 7.50
C ALA A 34 1.75 7.97 8.43
N SER A 35 1.78 9.30 8.29
CA SER A 35 2.55 10.20 9.16
C SER A 35 2.14 10.06 10.63
N HIS A 36 0.83 10.03 10.92
CA HIS A 36 0.33 9.83 12.29
C HIS A 36 0.68 8.47 12.90
N LYS A 37 0.85 7.43 12.07
CA LYS A 37 1.19 6.07 12.53
C LYS A 37 2.69 5.77 12.50
N GLY A 38 3.52 6.71 12.02
CA GLY A 38 4.93 6.45 11.77
C GLY A 38 5.19 5.37 10.73
N ALA A 39 4.21 5.08 9.87
CA ALA A 39 4.27 4.03 8.84
C ALA A 39 4.98 4.53 7.57
N SER A 40 5.56 3.60 6.81
CA SER A 40 6.03 3.88 5.46
C SER A 40 4.85 4.15 4.53
N TYR A 41 5.06 5.01 3.55
CA TYR A 41 4.10 5.29 2.50
C TYR A 41 4.82 5.72 1.22
N TYR A 42 4.15 5.62 0.08
CA TYR A 42 4.69 6.08 -1.20
C TYR A 42 4.86 7.60 -1.23
N LYS A 43 6.05 8.09 -1.59
CA LYS A 43 6.25 9.49 -1.96
C LYS A 43 5.60 9.70 -3.32
N VAL A 44 4.54 10.50 -3.35
CA VAL A 44 3.77 10.85 -4.55
C VAL A 44 4.64 11.24 -5.75
N GLU A 45 5.60 12.14 -5.53
CA GLU A 45 6.46 12.68 -6.58
C GLU A 45 7.35 11.60 -7.20
N GLU A 46 7.95 10.76 -6.35
CA GLU A 46 8.79 9.65 -6.79
C GLU A 46 7.97 8.53 -7.42
N TRP A 47 6.78 8.26 -6.90
CA TRP A 47 5.83 7.33 -7.49
C TRP A 47 5.43 7.76 -8.90
N ASN A 48 5.02 9.01 -9.09
CA ASN A 48 4.67 9.55 -10.40
C ASN A 48 5.85 9.49 -11.37
N ARG A 49 7.08 9.71 -10.88
CA ARG A 49 8.30 9.57 -11.68
C ARG A 49 8.54 8.12 -12.11
N MET A 50 8.43 7.17 -11.19
CA MET A 50 8.63 5.74 -11.45
C MET A 50 7.55 5.14 -12.35
N THR A 51 6.30 5.61 -12.22
CA THR A 51 5.17 5.11 -13.03
C THR A 51 5.00 5.87 -14.33
N SER A 52 5.76 6.94 -14.55
CA SER A 52 5.70 7.73 -15.79
C SER A 52 6.13 6.88 -16.97
N GLY A 53 5.19 6.58 -17.88
CA GLY A 53 5.43 5.75 -19.06
C GLY A 53 5.18 4.26 -18.84
N LEU A 54 4.77 3.84 -17.65
CA LEU A 54 4.31 2.47 -17.40
C LEU A 54 2.84 2.29 -17.78
N THR A 55 2.53 1.09 -18.26
CA THR A 55 1.16 0.63 -18.47
C THR A 55 0.49 0.24 -17.14
N GLU A 56 -0.84 0.16 -17.12
CA GLU A 56 -1.59 -0.28 -15.92
C GLU A 56 -1.16 -1.67 -15.41
N SER A 57 -0.75 -2.55 -16.33
CA SER A 57 -0.24 -3.88 -15.99
C SER A 57 1.10 -3.81 -15.28
N GLU A 58 2.02 -2.95 -15.74
CA GLU A 58 3.34 -2.78 -15.13
C GLU A 58 3.23 -2.09 -13.76
N ILE A 59 2.35 -1.09 -13.62
CA ILE A 59 2.05 -0.46 -12.33
C ILE A 59 1.50 -1.52 -11.36
N TRP A 60 0.67 -2.44 -11.84
CA TRP A 60 0.17 -3.52 -11.02
C TRP A 60 1.26 -4.51 -10.56
N GLU A 61 2.19 -4.89 -11.44
CA GLU A 61 3.32 -5.73 -11.06
C GLU A 61 4.19 -5.05 -9.99
N LEU A 62 4.39 -3.74 -10.10
CA LEU A 62 5.08 -2.95 -9.08
C LEU A 62 4.35 -2.98 -7.73
N ASN A 63 3.03 -2.78 -7.70
CA ASN A 63 2.25 -2.88 -6.46
C ASN A 63 2.38 -4.26 -5.82
N LYS A 64 2.28 -5.34 -6.60
CA LYS A 64 2.47 -6.71 -6.09
C LYS A 64 3.86 -6.92 -5.49
N ALA A 65 4.90 -6.45 -6.18
CA ALA A 65 6.28 -6.58 -5.70
C ALA A 65 6.46 -5.89 -4.34
N VAL A 66 5.84 -4.72 -4.14
CA VAL A 66 5.87 -4.00 -2.87
C VAL A 66 5.12 -4.74 -1.76
N LEU A 67 3.93 -5.28 -2.06
CA LEU A 67 3.17 -6.09 -1.09
C LEU A 67 3.95 -7.33 -0.65
N ASP A 68 4.56 -8.02 -1.61
CA ASP A 68 5.37 -9.20 -1.34
C ASP A 68 6.66 -8.86 -0.57
N TRP A 69 7.27 -7.70 -0.84
CA TRP A 69 8.40 -7.20 -0.05
C TRP A 69 7.99 -6.86 1.39
N CYS A 70 6.86 -6.18 1.60
CA CYS A 70 6.34 -5.90 2.95
C CYS A 70 6.14 -7.19 3.73
N ARG A 71 5.51 -8.19 3.09
CA ARG A 71 5.31 -9.52 3.66
C ARG A 71 6.61 -10.21 4.02
N LYS A 72 7.58 -10.24 3.10
CA LYS A 72 8.89 -10.89 3.32
C LYS A 72 9.66 -10.27 4.48
N ASN A 73 9.49 -8.97 4.71
CA ASN A 73 10.15 -8.23 5.78
C ASN A 73 9.30 -8.12 7.06
N GLY A 74 8.19 -8.85 7.16
CA GLY A 74 7.33 -8.84 8.35
C GLY A 74 6.70 -7.49 8.66
N LYS A 75 6.55 -6.62 7.66
CA LYS A 75 5.91 -5.32 7.82
C LYS A 75 4.40 -5.47 7.93
N GLN A 76 3.81 -4.77 8.89
CA GLN A 76 2.38 -4.68 9.04
C GLN A 76 1.79 -3.86 7.88
N ILE A 77 0.77 -4.38 7.20
CA ILE A 77 0.08 -3.62 6.16
C ILE A 77 -1.15 -2.96 6.79
N LEU A 78 -1.27 -1.65 6.60
CA LEU A 78 -2.36 -0.81 7.08
C LEU A 78 -3.12 -0.23 5.89
N PHE A 79 -4.41 0.02 6.07
CA PHE A 79 -5.26 0.63 5.05
C PHE A 79 -6.00 1.83 5.61
N SER A 80 -6.08 2.90 4.83
CA SER A 80 -6.87 4.10 5.16
C SER A 80 -8.35 3.97 4.77
N HIS A 81 -8.69 3.00 3.93
CA HIS A 81 -10.04 2.73 3.43
C HIS A 81 -10.47 1.31 3.84
N ASP A 82 -11.78 1.06 3.82
CA ASP A 82 -12.34 -0.24 4.15
C ASP A 82 -11.93 -1.30 3.10
N PRO A 83 -11.09 -2.28 3.46
CA PRO A 83 -10.68 -3.33 2.53
C PRO A 83 -11.82 -4.33 2.26
N MET A 84 -12.89 -4.34 3.06
CA MET A 84 -14.07 -5.19 2.83
C MET A 84 -15.02 -4.58 1.79
N ASN A 85 -14.88 -3.29 1.47
CA ASN A 85 -15.69 -2.60 0.47
C ASN A 85 -14.84 -1.70 -0.45
N PRO A 86 -13.88 -2.27 -1.21
CA PRO A 86 -13.04 -1.48 -2.08
C PRO A 86 -13.81 -1.06 -3.34
N LYS A 87 -13.49 0.11 -3.89
CA LYS A 87 -14.08 0.54 -5.17
C LYS A 87 -13.72 -0.46 -6.27
N ARG A 88 -14.73 -1.01 -6.95
CA ARG A 88 -14.53 -1.93 -8.08
C ARG A 88 -13.56 -1.34 -9.12
N TYR A 89 -12.70 -2.19 -9.66
CA TYR A 89 -11.67 -1.86 -10.66
C TYR A 89 -10.58 -0.88 -10.21
N SER A 90 -10.49 -0.55 -8.93
CA SER A 90 -9.37 0.23 -8.40
C SER A 90 -8.13 -0.66 -8.17
N TYR A 91 -6.95 -0.04 -8.20
CA TYR A 91 -5.73 -0.70 -7.71
C TYR A 91 -5.89 -1.23 -6.29
N PHE A 92 -6.56 -0.47 -5.41
CA PHE A 92 -6.87 -0.90 -4.05
C PHE A 92 -7.66 -2.22 -4.00
N ALA A 93 -8.69 -2.38 -4.85
CA ALA A 93 -9.43 -3.64 -4.94
C ALA A 93 -8.55 -4.81 -5.37
N ARG A 94 -7.60 -4.58 -6.29
CA ARG A 94 -6.65 -5.61 -6.74
C ARG A 94 -5.67 -5.97 -5.63
N GLU A 95 -5.18 -4.98 -4.87
CA GLU A 95 -4.28 -5.18 -3.72
C GLU A 95 -4.94 -6.00 -2.62
N VAL A 96 -6.19 -5.66 -2.26
CA VAL A 96 -7.01 -6.41 -1.31
C VAL A 96 -7.17 -7.86 -1.77
N ALA A 97 -7.61 -8.08 -3.02
CA ALA A 97 -7.80 -9.43 -3.55
C ALA A 97 -6.50 -10.25 -3.59
N HIS A 98 -5.36 -9.62 -3.87
CA HIS A 98 -4.05 -10.27 -3.83
C HIS A 98 -3.71 -10.72 -2.40
N LEU A 99 -3.97 -9.88 -1.39
CA LEU A 99 -3.71 -10.21 0.02
C LEU A 99 -4.66 -11.31 0.53
N GLU A 100 -5.94 -11.27 0.16
CA GLU A 100 -6.91 -12.34 0.45
C GLU A 100 -6.46 -13.68 -0.17
N GLY A 101 -6.00 -13.66 -1.42
CA GLY A 101 -5.44 -14.84 -2.09
C GLY A 101 -4.18 -15.40 -1.43
N LYS A 102 -3.53 -14.63 -0.55
CA LYS A 102 -2.38 -15.07 0.28
C LYS A 102 -2.78 -15.46 1.71
N GLY A 103 -4.08 -15.47 2.01
CA GLY A 103 -4.65 -15.87 3.28
C GLY A 103 -4.69 -14.78 4.35
N TYR A 104 -4.58 -13.50 3.97
CA TYR A 104 -4.78 -12.40 4.91
C TYR A 104 -6.27 -12.14 5.14
N GLN A 105 -6.57 -11.77 6.37
CA GLN A 105 -7.84 -11.20 6.78
C GLN A 105 -7.65 -9.74 7.20
N PHE A 106 -8.73 -8.99 7.30
CA PHE A 106 -8.70 -7.57 7.61
C PHE A 106 -9.38 -7.28 8.93
N ARG A 107 -8.77 -6.42 9.75
CA ARG A 107 -9.33 -5.99 11.03
C ARG A 107 -9.41 -4.47 11.09
N LYS A 108 -10.55 -3.95 11.53
CA LYS A 108 -10.70 -2.51 11.80
C LYS A 108 -9.93 -2.16 13.06
N LEU A 109 -9.01 -1.20 12.95
CA LEU A 109 -8.25 -0.71 14.11
C LEU A 109 -8.94 0.47 14.78
N ASN A 110 -9.52 1.37 13.99
CA ASN A 110 -10.27 2.54 14.45
C ASN A 110 -11.16 3.07 13.32
N GLU A 111 -11.79 4.22 13.51
CA GLU A 111 -12.67 4.86 12.51
C GLU A 111 -11.98 5.18 11.17
N TRP A 112 -10.64 5.22 11.16
CA TRP A 112 -9.85 5.71 10.04
C TRP A 112 -8.91 4.67 9.43
N THR A 113 -8.63 3.57 10.13
CA THR A 113 -7.62 2.60 9.67
C THR A 113 -8.02 1.15 9.88
N TRP A 114 -7.57 0.31 8.96
CA TRP A 114 -7.64 -1.14 9.00
C TRP A 114 -6.22 -1.72 8.93
N GLU A 115 -6.09 -2.98 9.31
CA GLU A 115 -4.84 -3.71 9.19
C GLU A 115 -5.06 -5.12 8.65
N THR A 116 -4.02 -5.67 8.03
CA THR A 116 -3.97 -7.10 7.74
C THR A 116 -3.67 -7.91 9.00
N HIS A 117 -4.26 -9.09 9.12
CA HIS A 117 -3.83 -10.11 10.07
C HIS A 117 -3.94 -11.48 9.42
N LYS A 118 -3.27 -12.47 10.00
CA LYS A 118 -3.28 -13.85 9.54
C LYS A 118 -3.60 -14.75 10.72
#